data_AF-A0A0Q5M0H9-F1
#
_entry.id   AF-A0A0Q5M0H9-F1
#
_cell.length_a   1.000
_cell.length_b   1.000
_cell.length_c   1.000
_cell.angle_alpha   90.00
_cell.angle_beta   90.00
_cell.angle_gamma   90.00
#
_symmetry.space_group_name_H-M   'P 1'
#
loop_
_entity.id
_entity.type
_entity.pdbx_description
1 polymer ?
#
loop_
_entity_poly.entity_id
_entity_poly.type
_entity_poly.pdbx_seq_one_letter_code
_entity_poly.pdbx_strand_id
1 'polypeptide(L)' 'MTSSVTSDSEDEVCDWSQLVPKRAYVLRSPQGDELLSTYGGPGEADGSAVFFAHEPSGDGELTILPGDGWSVLRSLADDD' A
#
# COMPACT_ATOMS: atom_id res chain seq x y z
N MET A 1 33.00 -10.12 10.55
CA MET A 1 32.39 -8.91 11.15
C MET A 1 31.08 -8.71 10.39
N THR A 2 29.96 -9.24 10.90
CA THR A 2 28.80 -8.46 11.41
C THR A 2 28.48 -7.27 10.48
N SER A 3 27.35 -7.23 9.77
CA SER A 3 26.00 -7.41 10.32
C SER A 3 25.03 -7.89 9.23
N SER A 4 24.27 -8.96 9.52
CA SER A 4 23.01 -9.23 8.83
C SER A 4 22.00 -8.21 9.39
N VAL A 5 21.68 -7.18 8.61
CA VAL A 5 20.52 -6.35 8.92
C VAL A 5 19.29 -7.17 8.50
N THR A 6 18.74 -7.93 9.45
CA THR A 6 17.36 -8.37 9.36
C THR A 6 16.53 -7.14 9.68
N SER A 7 16.31 -6.29 8.67
CA SER A 7 15.18 -5.38 8.72
C SER A 7 13.96 -6.27 8.71
N ASP A 8 13.25 -6.26 9.83
CA ASP A 8 11.90 -6.74 9.99
C ASP A 8 11.03 -5.99 8.97
N SER A 9 11.04 -6.46 7.73
CA SER A 9 10.18 -5.96 6.67
C SER A 9 8.80 -6.52 6.97
N GLU A 10 8.04 -5.83 7.81
CA GLU A 10 6.58 -5.90 7.81
C GLU A 10 6.12 -6.01 6.35
N ASP A 11 5.44 -7.12 6.02
CA ASP A 11 5.24 -7.63 4.66
C ASP A 11 4.85 -6.53 3.63
N GLU A 12 5.84 -5.96 2.94
CA GLU A 12 5.60 -5.09 1.78
C GLU A 12 4.97 -5.94 0.67
N VAL A 13 3.71 -5.64 0.34
CA VAL A 13 3.02 -6.31 -0.76
C VAL A 13 3.50 -5.72 -2.07
N CYS A 14 4.52 -6.34 -2.66
CA CYS A 14 5.01 -5.97 -4.00
C CYS A 14 4.11 -6.49 -5.13
N ASP A 15 3.28 -7.50 -4.86
CA ASP A 15 2.32 -8.06 -5.82
C ASP A 15 0.91 -7.54 -5.53
N TRP A 16 0.56 -6.45 -6.23
CA TRP A 16 -0.70 -5.72 -6.08
C TRP A 16 -1.91 -6.54 -6.53
N SER A 17 -1.71 -7.63 -7.29
CA SER A 17 -2.80 -8.55 -7.65
C SER A 17 -3.37 -9.31 -6.45
N GLN A 18 -2.63 -9.35 -5.33
CA GLN A 18 -3.04 -9.99 -4.08
C GLN A 18 -3.90 -9.09 -3.20
N LEU A 19 -4.11 -7.82 -3.59
CA LEU A 19 -4.95 -6.91 -2.85
C LEU A 19 -6.40 -7.35 -2.92
N VAL A 20 -6.99 -7.56 -1.75
CA VAL A 20 -8.40 -7.84 -1.58
C VAL A 20 -9.19 -6.52 -1.68
N PRO A 21 -10.17 -6.41 -2.59
CA PRO A 21 -11.02 -5.22 -2.68
C PRO A 21 -11.72 -4.90 -1.35
N LYS A 22 -11.95 -3.61 -1.09
CA LYS A 22 -12.66 -3.08 0.09
C LYS A 22 -12.01 -3.37 1.45
N ARG A 23 -10.75 -3.79 1.48
CA ARG A 23 -9.95 -3.77 2.71
C ARG A 23 -9.29 -2.42 2.91
N ALA A 24 -9.06 -2.09 4.19
CA ALA A 24 -8.22 -0.97 4.54
C ALA A 24 -6.73 -1.35 4.39
N TYR A 25 -5.95 -0.46 3.78
CA TYR A 25 -4.52 -0.62 3.54
C TYR A 25 -3.77 0.60 4.05
N VAL A 26 -2.59 0.38 4.62
CA VAL A 26 -1.63 1.46 4.86
C VAL A 26 -0.71 1.54 3.65
N LEU A 27 -0.68 2.71 3.03
CA LEU A 27 0.16 3.06 1.89
C LEU A 27 1.33 3.90 2.39
N ARG A 28 2.54 3.62 1.93
CA ARG A 28 3.72 4.43 2.21
C ARG A 28 4.22 5.07 0.92
N SER A 29 4.38 6.39 0.94
CA SER A 29 4.95 7.17 -0.16
C SER A 29 6.47 6.95 -0.26
N PRO A 30 7.10 7.24 -1.40
CA PRO A 30 8.57 7.24 -1.53
C PRO A 30 9.27 8.20 -0.57
N GLN A 31 8.57 9.23 -0.10
CA GLN A 31 9.07 10.20 0.87
C GLN A 31 8.94 9.71 2.33
N GLY A 32 8.25 8.58 2.54
CA GLY A 32 8.04 7.96 3.85
C GLY A 32 6.73 8.36 4.53
N ASP A 33 5.85 9.10 3.86
CA ASP A 33 4.54 9.48 4.39
C ASP A 33 3.59 8.29 4.34
N GLU A 34 2.81 8.09 5.40
CA GLU A 34 1.84 7.00 5.48
C GLU A 34 0.41 7.50 5.33
N LEU A 35 -0.35 6.85 4.47
CA LEU A 35 -1.75 7.13 4.21
C LEU A 35 -2.60 5.91 4.51
N LEU A 36 -3.74 6.14 5.15
CA LEU A 36 -4.75 5.11 5.31
C LEU A 36 -5.69 5.15 4.10
N SER A 37 -5.78 4.02 3.41
CA SER A 37 -6.77 3.78 2.37
C SER A 37 -7.83 2.82 2.85
N THR A 38 -9.10 3.08 2.55
CA THR A 38 -10.23 2.17 2.89
C THR A 38 -10.59 1.22 1.74
N TYR A 39 -9.94 1.38 0.59
CA TYR A 39 -10.18 0.56 -0.59
C TYR A 39 -8.90 0.50 -1.40
N GLY A 40 -8.35 -0.70 -1.56
CA GLY A 40 -7.31 -0.99 -2.55
C GLY A 40 -7.80 -2.09 -3.49
N GLY A 41 -7.59 -1.91 -4.79
CA GLY A 41 -7.93 -2.91 -5.80
C GLY A 41 -7.07 -2.77 -7.07
N PRO A 42 -7.11 -3.76 -7.96
CA PRO A 42 -6.37 -3.70 -9.22
C PRO A 42 -6.85 -2.52 -10.08
N GLY A 43 -5.91 -1.80 -10.67
CA GLY A 43 -6.18 -0.70 -11.58
C GLY A 43 -6.36 -1.16 -13.03
N GLU A 44 -6.61 -0.21 -13.93
CA GLU A 44 -6.86 -0.51 -15.35
C GLU A 44 -5.60 -0.94 -16.11
N ALA A 45 -4.42 -0.55 -15.64
CA ALA A 45 -3.13 -0.96 -16.22
C ALA A 45 -2.57 -2.20 -15.52
N ASP A 46 -1.84 -3.02 -16.27
CA ASP A 46 -1.20 -4.21 -15.71
C ASP A 46 -0.23 -3.84 -14.58
N GLY A 47 -0.37 -4.49 -13.43
CA GLY A 47 0.38 -4.20 -12.21
C GLY A 47 0.04 -2.89 -11.49
N SER A 48 -0.99 -2.15 -11.91
CA SER A 48 -1.45 -0.92 -11.22
C SER A 48 -2.50 -1.21 -10.14
N ALA A 49 -2.71 -0.25 -9.24
CA ALA A 49 -3.76 -0.33 -8.23
C ALA A 49 -4.38 1.04 -7.95
N VAL A 50 -5.69 1.05 -7.68
CA VAL A 50 -6.44 2.26 -7.35
C VAL A 50 -6.79 2.22 -5.87
N PHE A 51 -6.53 3.33 -5.19
CA PHE A 51 -6.81 3.50 -3.77
C PHE A 51 -7.67 4.73 -3.50
N PHE A 52 -8.58 4.61 -2.54
CA PHE A 52 -9.19 5.78 -1.93
C PHE A 52 -8.44 6.07 -0.64
N ALA A 53 -7.67 7.15 -0.61
CA ALA A 53 -6.81 7.50 0.51
C ALA A 53 -7.35 8.74 1.23
N HIS A 54 -7.33 8.68 2.55
CA HIS A 54 -7.56 9.83 3.41
C HIS A 54 -6.21 10.49 3.67
N GLU A 55 -5.92 11.61 3.02
CA GLU A 55 -4.74 12.42 3.34
C GLU A 55 -5.09 13.46 4.43
N PRO A 56 -4.11 13.93 5.21
CA PRO A 56 -4.37 14.93 6.25
C PRO A 56 -4.98 16.23 5.71
N SER A 57 -4.75 16.53 4.43
CA SER A 57 -5.21 17.72 3.72
C SER A 57 -6.62 17.57 3.14
N GLY A 58 -7.17 16.36 3.07
CA GLY A 58 -8.45 16.08 2.41
C GLY A 58 -8.65 14.60 2.06
N ASP A 59 -9.84 14.28 1.54
CA ASP A 59 -10.17 12.93 1.09
C ASP A 59 -10.10 12.89 -0.45
N GLY A 60 -9.37 11.92 -1.01
CA GLY A 60 -9.12 11.85 -2.45
C GLY A 60 -9.01 10.43 -2.99
N GLU A 61 -9.31 10.27 -4.29
CA GLU A 61 -8.94 9.07 -5.04
C GLU A 61 -7.48 9.22 -5.51
N LEU A 62 -6.66 8.20 -5.21
CA LEU A 62 -5.27 8.11 -5.61
C LEU A 62 -5.08 6.87 -6.47
N THR A 63 -4.68 7.06 -7.73
CA THR A 63 -4.23 5.95 -8.57
C THR A 63 -2.73 5.78 -8.41
N ILE A 64 -2.30 4.57 -8.04
CA ILE A 64 -0.88 4.23 -7.88
C ILE A 64 -0.48 3.33 -9.05
N LEU A 65 0.57 3.74 -9.77
CA LEU A 65 1.09 3.04 -10.93
C LEU A 65 2.34 2.21 -10.60
N PRO A 66 2.62 1.15 -11.39
CA PRO A 66 3.89 0.44 -11.29
C PRO A 66 5.04 1.42 -11.59
N GLY A 67 5.82 1.74 -10.55
CA GLY A 67 6.97 2.65 -10.66
C GLY A 67 6.86 3.95 -9.86
N ASP A 68 5.69 4.26 -9.28
CA ASP A 68 5.55 5.45 -8.41
C ASP A 68 6.30 5.30 -7.08
N GLY A 69 6.83 4.11 -6.78
CA GLY A 69 7.65 3.83 -5.60
C GLY A 69 6.86 3.71 -4.30
N TRP A 70 5.54 3.59 -4.38
CA TRP A 70 4.68 3.35 -3.23
C TRP A 70 4.76 1.89 -2.79
N SER A 71 4.62 1.68 -1.49
CA SER A 71 4.54 0.36 -0.87
C SER A 71 3.24 0.19 -0.10
N VAL A 72 2.69 -1.03 -0.09
CA VAL A 72 1.55 -1.40 0.75
C VAL A 72 2.05 -2.23 1.93
N LEU A 73 1.85 -1.77 3.17
CA LEU A 73 2.39 -2.40 4.39
C LEU A 73 1.47 -3.47 5.01
N ARG A 74 0.58 -4.06 4.20
CA ARG A 74 -0.55 -4.95 4.55
C ARG A 74 -1.77 -4.32 5.25
N SER A 75 -2.89 -5.01 5.04
CA SER A 75 -4.21 -4.71 5.58
C SER A 75 -4.33 -5.14 7.03
N LEU A 76 -5.04 -4.36 7.85
CA LEU A 76 -5.72 -4.90 9.03
C LEU A 76 -6.68 -5.98 8.52
N ALA A 77 -6.28 -7.24 8.58
CA ALA A 77 -7.24 -8.32 8.49
C ALA A 77 -8.08 -8.23 9.75
N ASP A 78 -9.41 -8.15 9.64
CA ASP A 78 -10.29 -8.53 10.74
C ASP A 78 -9.81 -9.91 11.21
N ASP A 79 -9.25 -9.94 12.42
CA ASP A 79 -8.93 -11.15 13.17
C ASP A 79 -10.30 -11.80 13.51
N ASP A 80 -10.62 -12.94 12.88
CA ASP A 80 -11.78 -13.78 13.23
C ASP A 80 -11.38 -14.80 14.31
#